data_AF-A0A8K0N6H7-F1
#
_entry.id   AF-A0A8K0N6H7-F1
#
_cell.length_a   1.000
_cell.length_b   1.000
_cell.length_c   1.000
_cell.angle_alpha   90.00
_cell.angle_beta   90.00
_cell.angle_gamma   90.00
#
_symmetry.space_group_name_H-M   'P 1'
#
loop_
_entity.id
_entity.type
_entity.pdbx_description
1 polymer ?
#
loop_
_entity_poly.entity_id
_entity_poly.type
_entity_poly.pdbx_seq_one_letter_code
_entity_poly.pdbx_strand_id
1 'polypeptide(L)'
;MGLRPLPPSLRNIFYLGAYQDAINKSDIPNLSSDDAVERNSLVYRSYIALSCYQVVISEIDSSASTTLQAVKLLAFYLAGDKVGFSGIRTEPDWTLF
;
A
#
# COMPACT_ATOMS: atom_id res chain seq x y z
N MET A 1 -25.26 14.13 -12.73
CA MET A 1 -24.49 13.98 -11.48
C MET A 1 -23.05 14.30 -11.79
N GLY A 2 -22.49 15.36 -11.20
CA GLY A 2 -21.09 15.76 -11.45
C GLY A 2 -20.13 14.90 -10.63
N LEU A 3 -19.12 14.33 -11.28
CA LEU A 3 -18.03 13.63 -10.61
C LEU A 3 -17.28 14.62 -9.71
N ARG A 4 -17.03 14.23 -8.46
CA ARG A 4 -16.33 15.09 -7.49
C ARG A 4 -14.82 14.78 -7.51
N PRO A 5 -13.96 15.82 -7.50
CA PRO A 5 -12.53 15.64 -7.35
C PRO A 5 -12.17 15.18 -5.94
N LEU A 6 -11.01 14.54 -5.80
CA LEU A 6 -10.45 14.17 -4.50
C LEU A 6 -10.26 15.39 -3.58
N PRO A 7 -10.73 15.34 -2.32
CA PRO A 7 -10.49 16.42 -1.38
C PRO A 7 -9.00 16.47 -0.98
N PRO A 8 -8.38 17.67 -0.94
CA PRO A 8 -6.96 17.83 -0.59
C PRO A 8 -6.65 17.36 0.83
N SER A 9 -7.67 17.23 1.69
CA SER A 9 -7.54 16.70 3.03
C SER A 9 -6.95 15.29 3.06
N LEU A 10 -7.27 14.42 2.08
CA LEU A 10 -6.80 13.03 2.12
C LEU A 10 -5.27 12.95 1.93
N ARG A 11 -4.74 13.68 0.94
CA ARG A 11 -3.29 13.82 0.72
C ARG A 11 -2.61 14.38 1.97
N ASN A 12 -3.18 15.45 2.53
CA ASN A 12 -2.61 16.11 3.72
C ASN A 12 -2.52 15.14 4.91
N ILE A 13 -3.59 14.41 5.21
CA ILE A 13 -3.64 13.44 6.32
C ILE A 13 -2.59 12.34 6.12
N PHE A 14 -2.43 11.85 4.88
CA PHE A 14 -1.39 10.88 4.55
C PHE A 14 0.03 11.43 4.80
N TYR A 15 0.33 12.64 4.30
CA TYR A 15 1.66 13.24 4.45
C TYR A 15 1.99 13.63 5.89
N LEU A 16 0.97 13.90 6.72
CA LEU A 16 1.13 14.13 8.16
C LEU A 16 1.36 12.84 8.96
N GLY A 17 1.31 11.66 8.32
CA GLY A 17 1.49 10.38 8.99
C GLY A 17 0.26 9.88 9.74
N ALA A 18 -0.89 10.54 9.58
CA ALA A 18 -2.16 10.14 10.20
C ALA A 18 -2.83 9.03 9.36
N TYR A 19 -2.13 7.90 9.20
CA TYR A 19 -2.51 6.81 8.28
C TYR A 19 -3.87 6.18 8.60
N GLN A 20 -4.20 6.03 9.89
CA GLN A 20 -5.51 5.50 10.29
C GLN A 20 -6.65 6.45 9.92
N ASP A 21 -6.45 7.77 10.07
CA ASP A 21 -7.42 8.77 9.65
C ASP A 21 -7.59 8.81 8.13
N ALA A 22 -6.51 8.59 7.37
CA ALA A 22 -6.56 8.52 5.92
C ALA A 22 -7.45 7.35 5.46
N ILE A 23 -7.34 6.19 6.13
CA ILE A 23 -8.19 5.04 5.88
C ILE A 23 -9.65 5.36 6.23
N ASN A 24 -9.90 5.93 7.40
CA ASN A 24 -11.26 6.25 7.87
C ASN A 24 -11.98 7.26 6.97
N LYS A 25 -11.24 8.22 6.39
CA LYS A 25 -11.78 9.27 5.51
C LYS A 25 -11.73 8.91 4.02
N SER A 26 -11.40 7.68 3.68
CA SER A 26 -11.29 7.23 2.29
C SER A 26 -12.63 6.86 1.64
N ASP A 27 -13.68 6.68 2.44
CA ASP A 27 -15.02 6.40 1.94
C ASP A 27 -15.66 7.69 1.39
N ILE A 28 -15.40 7.95 0.11
CA ILE A 28 -15.89 9.12 -0.61
C ILE A 28 -16.73 8.63 -1.80
N PRO A 29 -18.03 8.89 -1.84
CA PRO A 29 -18.88 8.46 -2.96
C PRO A 29 -18.73 9.39 -4.18
N ASN A 30 -18.98 8.84 -5.37
CA ASN A 30 -19.03 9.57 -6.66
C ASN A 30 -17.70 10.19 -7.12
N LEU A 31 -16.57 9.51 -6.90
CA LEU A 31 -15.28 9.88 -7.47
C LEU A 31 -15.20 9.54 -8.97
N SER A 32 -14.43 10.33 -9.70
CA SER A 32 -13.96 9.94 -11.04
C SER A 32 -13.10 8.68 -10.96
N SER A 33 -12.95 7.95 -12.06
CA SER A 33 -12.08 6.76 -12.11
C SER A 33 -10.64 7.09 -11.73
N ASP A 34 -10.13 8.24 -12.19
CA ASP A 34 -8.78 8.73 -11.87
C ASP A 34 -8.61 9.04 -10.37
N ASP A 35 -9.55 9.80 -9.81
CA ASP A 35 -9.60 10.11 -8.37
C ASP A 35 -9.74 8.83 -7.52
N ALA A 36 -10.54 7.86 -7.97
CA ALA A 36 -10.74 6.61 -7.25
C ALA A 36 -9.45 5.79 -7.16
N VAL A 37 -8.63 5.79 -8.22
CA VAL A 37 -7.31 5.15 -8.28
C VAL A 37 -6.33 5.87 -7.36
N GLU A 38 -6.32 7.19 -7.36
CA GLU A 38 -5.46 7.96 -6.46
C GLU A 38 -5.81 7.71 -4.98
N ARG A 39 -7.10 7.78 -4.63
CA ARG A 39 -7.59 7.44 -3.28
C ARG A 39 -7.11 6.05 -2.87
N ASN A 40 -7.30 5.04 -3.72
CA ASN A 40 -6.87 3.67 -3.43
C ASN A 40 -5.35 3.60 -3.19
N SER A 41 -4.58 4.33 -3.98
CA SER A 41 -3.13 4.39 -3.82
C SER A 41 -2.71 4.95 -2.46
N LEU A 42 -3.37 6.01 -1.98
CA LEU A 42 -3.11 6.60 -0.66
C LEU A 42 -3.54 5.66 0.48
N VAL A 43 -4.70 5.00 0.36
CA VAL A 43 -5.20 4.05 1.35
C VAL A 43 -4.27 2.85 1.49
N TYR A 44 -3.89 2.21 0.38
CA TYR A 44 -3.00 1.05 0.45
C TYR A 44 -1.60 1.41 0.94
N ARG A 45 -1.07 2.58 0.59
CA ARG A 45 0.17 3.08 1.19
C ARG A 45 0.04 3.33 2.69
N SER A 46 -1.13 3.76 3.17
CA SER A 46 -1.41 3.91 4.60
C SER A 46 -1.41 2.55 5.31
N TYR A 47 -2.00 1.51 4.70
CA TYR A 47 -1.93 0.15 5.22
C TYR A 47 -0.49 -0.37 5.30
N ILE A 48 0.35 -0.11 4.29
CA ILE A 48 1.79 -0.46 4.33
C ILE A 48 2.48 0.25 5.49
N ALA A 49 2.22 1.54 5.70
CA ALA A 49 2.82 2.30 6.80
C ALA A 49 2.42 1.77 8.19
N LEU A 50 1.20 1.21 8.32
CA LEU A 50 0.73 0.54 9.53
C LEU A 50 1.18 -0.93 9.65
N SER A 51 2.05 -1.41 8.75
CA SER A 51 2.50 -2.81 8.66
C SER A 51 1.38 -3.82 8.37
N CYS A 52 0.24 -3.37 7.85
CA CYS A 52 -0.88 -4.22 7.44
C CYS A 52 -0.71 -4.71 5.99
N TYR A 53 0.43 -5.35 5.69
CA TYR A 53 0.78 -5.75 4.32
C TYR A 53 -0.18 -6.77 3.71
N GLN A 54 -0.71 -7.68 4.54
CA GLN A 54 -1.61 -8.75 4.09
C GLN A 54 -2.90 -8.22 3.44
N VAL A 55 -3.43 -7.12 3.97
CA VAL A 55 -4.63 -6.46 3.43
C VAL A 55 -4.35 -5.99 2.01
N VAL A 56 -3.21 -5.33 1.78
CA VAL A 56 -2.80 -4.81 0.48
C VAL A 56 -2.58 -5.95 -0.53
N ILE A 57 -1.97 -7.05 -0.08
CA ILE A 57 -1.70 -8.22 -0.92
C ILE A 57 -3.00 -8.92 -1.36
N SER A 58 -3.97 -9.02 -0.46
CA SER A 58 -5.24 -9.71 -0.69
C SER A 58 -6.22 -8.87 -1.53
N GLU A 59 -6.32 -7.56 -1.25
CA GLU A 59 -7.34 -6.70 -1.85
C GLU A 59 -6.96 -6.20 -3.26
N ILE A 60 -5.67 -6.08 -3.57
CA ILE A 60 -5.23 -5.63 -4.90
C ILE A 60 -5.23 -6.83 -5.86
N ASP A 61 -6.18 -6.85 -6.80
CA ASP A 61 -6.23 -7.84 -7.88
C ASP A 61 -5.15 -7.62 -8.95
N SER A 62 -4.77 -8.66 -9.69
CA SER A 62 -3.77 -8.60 -10.77
C SER A 62 -4.20 -7.73 -11.97
N SER A 63 -5.50 -7.46 -12.13
CA SER A 63 -6.05 -6.57 -13.16
C SER A 63 -6.05 -5.08 -12.75
N ALA A 64 -5.66 -4.76 -11.51
CA ALA A 64 -5.62 -3.39 -11.03
C ALA A 64 -4.56 -2.55 -11.78
N SER A 65 -4.69 -1.23 -11.72
CA SER A 65 -3.79 -0.29 -12.39
C SER A 65 -2.31 -0.50 -12.00
N THR A 66 -1.39 -0.15 -12.89
CA THR A 66 0.06 -0.28 -12.68
C THR A 66 0.51 0.35 -11.35
N THR A 67 -0.09 1.46 -10.96
CA THR A 67 0.17 2.14 -9.68
C THR A 67 -0.18 1.25 -8.48
N LEU A 68 -1.30 0.52 -8.53
CA LEU A 68 -1.71 -0.39 -7.47
C LEU A 68 -0.87 -1.67 -7.46
N GLN A 69 -0.50 -2.20 -8.63
CA GLN A 69 0.45 -3.32 -8.72
C GLN A 69 1.79 -3.01 -8.05
N ALA A 70 2.32 -1.81 -8.25
CA ALA A 70 3.56 -1.38 -7.60
C ALA A 70 3.44 -1.35 -6.07
N VAL A 71 2.29 -0.92 -5.54
CA VAL A 71 2.00 -0.92 -4.10
C VAL A 71 1.88 -2.35 -3.55
N LYS A 72 1.24 -3.26 -4.29
CA LYS A 72 1.19 -4.69 -3.95
C LYS A 72 2.59 -5.31 -3.91
N LEU A 73 3.43 -5.02 -4.89
CA LEU A 73 4.82 -5.49 -4.93
C LEU A 73 5.63 -4.98 -3.73
N LEU A 74 5.47 -3.70 -3.37
CA LEU A 74 6.11 -3.12 -2.19
C LEU A 74 5.66 -3.82 -0.90
N ALA A 75 4.35 -4.09 -0.76
CA ALA A 75 3.82 -4.82 0.38
C ALA A 75 4.38 -6.25 0.47
N PHE A 76 4.50 -6.96 -0.66
CA PHE A 76 5.14 -8.27 -0.72
C PHE A 76 6.60 -8.24 -0.29
N TYR A 77 7.37 -7.25 -0.76
CA TYR A 77 8.77 -7.09 -0.40
C TYR A 77 8.95 -6.88 1.11
N LEU A 78 8.19 -5.95 1.69
CA LEU A 78 8.25 -5.63 3.12
C LEU A 78 7.71 -6.76 4.01
N ALA A 79 6.71 -7.51 3.54
CA ALA A 79 6.21 -8.68 4.24
C ALA A 79 7.25 -9.81 4.29
N GLY A 80 8.00 -10.01 3.20
CA GLY A 80 9.08 -10.99 3.11
C GLY A 80 10.31 -10.63 3.95
N ASP A 81 10.64 -9.34 4.09
CA ASP A 81 11.77 -8.87 4.89
C ASP A 81 11.57 -9.13 6.40
N LYS A 82 10.31 -9.15 6.88
CA LYS A 82 9.98 -9.59 8.24
C LYS A 82 10.29 -11.07 8.50
N VAL A 83 10.28 -11.91 7.47
CA VAL A 83 10.66 -13.34 7.58
C VAL A 83 12.19 -13.48 7.58
N GLY A 84 12.91 -12.52 6.97
CA GLY A 84 14.37 -12.50 6.89
C GLY A 84 15.10 -12.07 8.16
N PHE A 85 14.44 -11.39 9.12
CA PHE A 85 15.11 -10.93 10.34
C PHE A 85 15.08 -11.93 11.52
N SER A 86 14.31 -13.01 11.42
CA SER A 86 14.26 -14.06 12.46
C SER A 86 15.06 -15.32 12.14
N GLY A 87 15.67 -15.41 10.94
CA GLY A 87 16.44 -16.56 10.51
C GLY A 87 17.85 -16.15 10.11
N ILE A 88 18.81 -16.50 10.95
CA ILE A 88 20.25 -16.51 10.71
C ILE A 88 20.53 -16.76 9.21
N ARG A 89 20.96 -15.72 8.49
CA ARG A 89 21.49 -15.88 7.13
C ARG A 89 22.86 -16.53 7.29
N THR A 90 22.89 -17.85 7.34
CA THR A 90 24.14 -18.61 7.27
C THR A 90 24.73 -18.36 5.89
N GLU A 91 25.87 -17.67 5.86
CA GLU A 91 26.69 -17.50 4.66
C GLU A 91 26.93 -18.88 4.01
N PRO A 92 26.86 -19.00 2.67
CA PRO A 92 27.26 -20.22 2.00
C PRO A 92 28.76 -20.44 2.27
N ASP A 93 29.09 -21.59 2.85
CA ASP A 93 30.47 -22.00 3.07
C ASP A 93 31.16 -22.18 1.71
N TRP A 94 32.05 -21.25 1.37
CA TRP A 94 32.81 -21.25 0.13
C TRP A 94 34.04 -22.19 0.16
N THR A 95 34.21 -23.02 1.19
CA THR A 95 35.40 -23.87 1.35
C THR A 95 35.26 -25.27 0.74
N LEU A 96 34.16 -25.56 0.05
CA LEU A 96 33.90 -26.84 -0.62
C LEU A 96 34.16 -26.85 -2.14
N PHE A 97 34.98 -25.93 -2.66
CA PHE A 97 35.49 -25.98 -4.04
C PHE A 97 37.00 -25.86 -4.09
#